data_AF-A0A1P8XBG0-F1
#
_entry.id   AF-A0A1P8XBG0-F1
#
_cell.length_a   1.000
_cell.length_b   1.000
_cell.length_c   1.000
_cell.angle_alpha   90.00
_cell.angle_beta   90.00
_cell.angle_gamma   90.00
#
_symmetry.space_group_name_H-M   'P 1'
#
loop_
_entity.id
_entity.type
_entity.pdbx_description
1 polymer ?
#
loop_
_entity_poly.entity_id
_entity_poly.type
_entity_poly.pdbx_seq_one_letter_code
_entity_poly.pdbx_strand_id
1 'polypeptide(L)'
;MLFWAGVAVMAVGSVGGFYPLWKSANLSPDAIQRRVYWSACPVVAVLFFLSQLPDWRSGLFFGLGSALALVAIAFNWTGHIKIRGRIYAAFPDDRRPDRPPALRGESD
;
A
#
# COMPACT_ATOMS: atom_id res chain seq x y z
N MET A 1 -21.82 5.01 -6.24
CA MET A 1 -21.01 3.93 -6.86
C MET A 1 -19.52 4.10 -6.60
N LEU A 2 -18.93 5.28 -6.84
CA LEU A 2 -17.49 5.53 -6.61
C LEU A 2 -17.02 5.24 -5.19
N PHE A 3 -17.83 5.53 -4.17
CA PHE A 3 -17.50 5.20 -2.78
C PHE A 3 -17.23 3.71 -2.60
N TRP A 4 -18.15 2.85 -3.05
CA TRP A 4 -17.99 1.40 -2.99
C TRP A 4 -16.83 0.88 -3.83
N ALA A 5 -16.56 1.51 -4.99
CA ALA A 5 -15.35 1.23 -5.76
C ALA A 5 -14.08 1.56 -4.95
N GLY A 6 -14.06 2.69 -4.24
CA GLY A 6 -12.98 3.06 -3.34
C GLY A 6 -12.77 2.03 -2.22
N VAL A 7 -13.87 1.57 -1.61
CA VAL A 7 -13.82 0.49 -0.60
C VAL A 7 -13.25 -0.80 -1.19
N ALA A 8 -13.69 -1.20 -2.38
CA ALA A 8 -13.20 -2.41 -3.05
C ALA A 8 -11.71 -2.32 -3.38
N VAL A 9 -11.25 -1.19 -3.94
CA VAL A 9 -9.82 -0.96 -4.22
C VAL A 9 -9.00 -0.92 -2.93
N MET A 10 -9.53 -0.32 -1.86
CA MET A 10 -8.88 -0.29 -0.56
C MET A 10 -8.69 -1.69 0.02
N ALA A 11 -9.73 -2.53 -0.06
CA ALA A 11 -9.67 -3.91 0.39
C ALA A 11 -8.65 -4.73 -0.43
N VAL A 12 -8.74 -4.67 -1.76
CA VAL A 12 -7.82 -5.40 -2.66
C VAL A 12 -6.38 -4.92 -2.51
N GLY A 13 -6.15 -3.61 -2.43
CA GLY A 13 -4.82 -3.03 -2.25
C GLY A 13 -4.20 -3.34 -0.89
N SER A 14 -5.01 -3.35 0.16
CA SER A 14 -4.54 -3.72 1.51
C SER A 14 -4.19 -5.20 1.55
N VAL A 15 -5.10 -6.09 1.14
CA VAL A 15 -4.86 -7.55 1.11
C VAL A 15 -3.70 -7.89 0.18
N GLY A 16 -3.67 -7.35 -1.03
CA GLY A 16 -2.57 -7.52 -1.98
C GLY A 16 -1.24 -6.92 -1.49
N GLY A 17 -1.30 -5.97 -0.55
CA GLY A 17 -0.12 -5.47 0.15
C GLY A 17 0.41 -6.42 1.22
N PHE A 18 -0.40 -7.33 1.78
CA PHE A 18 0.05 -8.32 2.76
C PHE A 18 0.63 -9.59 2.12
N TYR A 19 0.33 -9.87 0.85
CA TYR A 19 0.78 -11.08 0.17
C TYR A 19 1.55 -10.75 -1.11
N PRO A 20 2.71 -11.39 -1.36
CA PRO A 20 3.41 -11.20 -2.63
C PRO A 20 2.61 -11.87 -3.74
N LEU A 21 1.89 -11.07 -4.52
CA LEU A 21 0.94 -11.54 -5.53
C LEU A 21 1.59 -12.32 -6.67
N TRP A 22 2.90 -12.11 -6.90
CA TRP A 22 3.67 -12.85 -7.90
C TRP A 22 5.12 -13.06 -7.46
N LYS A 23 5.78 -14.07 -8.02
CA LYS A 23 7.22 -14.31 -7.86
C LYS A 23 8.01 -13.49 -8.88
N SER A 24 9.23 -13.08 -8.53
CA SER A 24 10.13 -12.33 -9.42
C SER A 24 11.59 -12.72 -9.20
N ALA A 25 12.39 -12.69 -10.28
CA ALA A 25 13.84 -12.87 -10.22
C ALA A 25 14.58 -11.59 -9.78
N ASN A 26 13.98 -10.42 -10.02
CA ASN A 26 14.62 -9.11 -9.82
C ASN A 26 14.05 -8.34 -8.62
N LEU A 27 12.80 -8.62 -8.24
CA LEU A 27 12.12 -7.93 -7.14
C LEU A 27 11.99 -8.84 -5.93
N SER A 28 12.28 -8.29 -4.76
CA SER A 28 11.93 -8.94 -3.51
C SER A 28 10.40 -9.04 -3.36
N PRO A 29 9.90 -10.09 -2.69
CA PRO A 29 8.49 -10.18 -2.30
C PRO A 29 7.98 -8.92 -1.59
N ASP A 30 8.81 -8.33 -0.71
CA ASP A 30 8.47 -7.12 0.05
C ASP A 30 8.40 -5.87 -0.83
N ALA A 31 9.22 -5.79 -1.88
CA ALA A 31 9.13 -4.70 -2.87
C ALA A 31 7.83 -4.80 -3.69
N ILE A 32 7.36 -6.01 -4.00
CA ILE A 32 6.11 -6.24 -4.71
C ILE A 32 4.92 -5.81 -3.83
N GLN A 33 4.85 -6.32 -2.60
CA GLN A 33 3.85 -5.95 -1.59
C GLN A 33 3.76 -4.42 -1.42
N ARG A 34 4.92 -3.77 -1.25
CA ARG A 34 5.03 -2.32 -1.11
C ARG A 34 4.48 -1.58 -2.33
N ARG A 35 4.80 -2.04 -3.55
CA ARG A 35 4.32 -1.41 -4.80
C ARG A 35 2.81 -1.55 -4.96
N VAL A 36 2.25 -2.72 -4.66
CA VAL A 36 0.80 -2.98 -4.72
C VAL A 36 0.05 -2.09 -3.74
N TYR A 37 0.55 -2.00 -2.51
CA TYR A 37 -0.05 -1.17 -1.47
C TYR A 37 -0.06 0.32 -1.89
N TRP A 38 1.10 0.85 -2.30
CA TRP A 38 1.23 2.27 -2.64
C TRP A 38 0.60 2.65 -3.97
N SER A 39 0.38 1.70 -4.90
CA SER A 39 -0.37 1.98 -6.13
C SER A 39 -1.87 2.10 -5.86
N ALA A 40 -2.41 1.32 -4.91
CA ALA A 40 -3.82 1.37 -4.54
C ALA A 40 -4.18 2.61 -3.72
N CYS A 41 -3.31 3.06 -2.80
CA CYS A 41 -3.56 4.22 -1.92
C CYS A 41 -4.04 5.50 -2.64
N PRO A 42 -3.36 6.03 -3.68
CA PRO A 42 -3.81 7.24 -4.36
C PRO A 42 -5.15 7.01 -5.09
N VAL A 43 -5.38 5.81 -5.64
CA VAL A 43 -6.65 5.47 -6.29
C VAL A 43 -7.81 5.52 -5.28
N VAL A 44 -7.62 4.96 -4.08
CA VAL A 44 -8.60 5.04 -2.99
C VAL A 44 -8.89 6.48 -2.61
N ALA A 45 -7.85 7.28 -2.36
CA ALA A 45 -8.00 8.68 -1.97
C ALA A 45 -8.77 9.51 -3.02
N VAL A 46 -8.47 9.30 -4.31
CA VAL A 46 -9.16 9.96 -5.42
C VAL A 46 -10.61 9.49 -5.54
N LEU A 47 -10.88 8.18 -5.46
CA LEU A 47 -12.24 7.65 -5.53
C LEU A 47 -13.11 8.15 -4.38
N PHE A 48 -12.56 8.21 -3.17
CA PHE A 48 -13.26 8.77 -2.02
C PHE A 48 -13.50 10.27 -2.17
N PHE A 49 -12.51 11.05 -2.62
CA PHE A 49 -12.72 12.47 -2.91
C PHE A 49 -13.83 12.69 -3.95
N LEU A 50 -13.76 12.02 -5.10
CA LEU A 50 -14.72 12.15 -6.19
C LEU A 50 -16.12 11.65 -5.81
N SER A 51 -16.21 10.70 -4.87
CA SER A 51 -17.50 10.17 -4.42
C SER A 51 -18.36 11.18 -3.66
N GLN A 52 -17.78 12.29 -3.18
CA GLN A 52 -18.46 13.31 -2.39
C GLN A 52 -18.87 14.53 -3.21
N LEU A 53 -18.56 14.59 -4.51
CA LEU A 53 -18.93 15.74 -5.33
C LEU A 53 -20.46 15.90 -5.42
N PRO A 54 -20.97 17.15 -5.37
CA PRO A 54 -20.23 18.41 -5.45
C PRO A 54 -19.68 18.96 -4.11
N ASP A 55 -19.87 18.27 -2.98
CA ASP A 55 -19.32 18.68 -1.68
C ASP A 55 -17.82 18.35 -1.58
N TRP A 56 -17.00 19.27 -2.10
CA TRP A 56 -15.55 19.15 -2.08
C TRP A 56 -14.95 19.17 -0.66
N ARG A 57 -15.64 19.74 0.34
CA ARG A 57 -15.13 19.76 1.73
C ARG A 57 -15.21 18.37 2.34
N SER A 58 -16.36 17.71 2.19
CA SER A 58 -16.50 16.29 2.53
C SER A 58 -15.55 15.44 1.70
N GLY A 59 -15.39 15.74 0.41
CA GLY A 59 -14.41 15.08 -0.45
C GLY A 59 -12.98 15.15 0.09
N LEU A 60 -12.50 16.34 0.48
CA LEU A 60 -11.18 16.51 1.09
C LEU A 60 -11.06 15.71 2.39
N PHE A 61 -12.08 15.74 3.25
CA PHE A 61 -12.09 14.98 4.49
C PHE A 61 -11.93 13.48 4.22
N PHE A 62 -12.73 12.90 3.32
CA PHE A 62 -12.67 11.48 3.01
C PHE A 62 -11.37 11.09 2.28
N GLY A 63 -10.96 11.86 1.27
CA GLY A 63 -9.76 11.56 0.49
C GLY A 63 -8.47 11.71 1.28
N LEU A 64 -8.28 12.82 2.00
CA LEU A 64 -7.11 13.03 2.87
C LEU A 64 -7.18 12.13 4.10
N GLY A 65 -8.35 11.99 4.72
CA GLY A 65 -8.55 11.13 5.87
C GLY A 65 -8.19 9.68 5.57
N SER A 66 -8.62 9.14 4.42
CA SER A 66 -8.23 7.80 4.02
C SER A 66 -6.75 7.68 3.68
N ALA A 67 -6.16 8.68 3.02
CA ALA A 67 -4.73 8.67 2.71
C ALA A 67 -3.90 8.63 4.00
N LEU A 68 -4.22 9.48 4.98
CA LEU A 68 -3.57 9.50 6.28
C LEU A 68 -3.79 8.20 7.05
N ALA A 69 -5.00 7.65 7.03
CA ALA A 69 -5.29 6.35 7.65
C ALA A 69 -4.45 5.22 7.04
N LEU A 70 -4.30 5.18 5.72
CA LEU A 70 -3.46 4.20 5.02
C LEU A 70 -1.97 4.40 5.31
N VAL A 71 -1.49 5.63 5.45
CA VAL A 71 -0.11 5.88 5.93
C VAL A 71 0.07 5.38 7.36
N ALA A 72 -0.90 5.65 8.24
CA ALA A 72 -0.86 5.18 9.63
C ALA A 72 -0.88 3.65 9.72
N ILE A 73 -1.70 2.99 8.91
CA ILE A 73 -1.73 1.52 8.78
C ILE A 73 -0.35 1.00 8.35
N ALA A 74 0.22 1.59 7.30
CA ALA A 74 1.54 1.21 6.80
C ALA A 74 2.66 1.43 7.82
N PHE A 75 2.55 2.47 8.64
CA PHE A 75 3.54 2.72 9.69
C PHE A 75 3.39 1.75 10.87
N ASN A 76 2.18 1.40 11.28
CA ASN A 76 1.95 0.61 12.48
C ASN A 76 2.04 -0.90 12.27
N TRP A 77 1.78 -1.41 11.06
CA TRP A 77 1.62 -2.85 10.84
C TRP A 77 2.40 -3.41 9.65
N THR A 78 3.23 -2.61 8.96
CA THR A 78 3.97 -3.08 7.79
C THR A 78 5.36 -2.44 7.65
N GLY A 79 6.19 -3.04 6.78
CA GLY A 79 7.47 -2.47 6.32
C GLY A 79 7.36 -1.65 5.02
N HIS A 80 6.19 -1.08 4.71
CA HIS A 80 5.93 -0.44 3.41
C HIS A 80 6.55 0.94 3.26
N ILE A 81 6.86 1.66 4.34
CA ILE A 81 7.48 2.99 4.25
C ILE A 81 9.00 2.79 4.15
N LYS A 82 9.54 2.86 2.93
CA LYS A 82 10.99 2.76 2.68
C LYS A 82 11.51 4.01 2.00
N ILE A 83 12.48 4.67 2.62
CA ILE A 83 13.09 5.92 2.12
C ILE A 83 14.61 5.73 2.12
N ARG A 84 15.24 5.91 0.96
CA ARG A 84 16.71 5.78 0.78
C ARG A 84 17.30 4.47 1.33
N GLY A 85 16.59 3.35 1.13
CA GLY A 85 17.04 2.05 1.60
C GLY A 85 16.64 1.69 3.04
N ARG A 86 16.23 2.67 3.86
CA ARG A 86 15.81 2.45 5.25
C ARG A 86 14.29 2.27 5.34
N ILE A 87 13.86 1.25 6.09
CA ILE A 87 12.45 1.00 6.38
C ILE A 87 12.06 1.72 7.68
N TYR A 88 10.94 2.42 7.65
CA TYR A 88 10.35 3.15 8.76
C TYR A 88 9.03 2.46 9.13
N ALA A 89 8.95 1.95 10.35
CA ALA A 89 7.76 1.31 10.89
C ALA A 89 7.74 1.53 12.41
N ALA A 90 6.60 1.34 13.07
CA ALA A 90 6.47 1.52 14.51
C ALA A 90 7.27 0.45 15.28
N PHE A 91 7.14 -0.82 14.87
CA PHE A 91 7.75 -1.95 15.55
C PHE A 91 9.07 -2.42 14.91
N PRO A 92 10.03 -2.95 15.68
CA PRO A 92 11.31 -3.44 15.14
C PRO A 92 11.15 -4.59 14.14
N ASP A 93 10.16 -5.46 14.33
CA ASP A 93 9.93 -6.61 13.46
C ASP A 93 9.58 -6.22 12.02
N ASP A 94 8.90 -5.09 11.85
CA ASP A 94 8.52 -4.55 10.53
C ASP A 94 9.66 -3.80 9.83
N ARG A 95 10.79 -3.55 10.53
CA ARG A 95 11.96 -2.84 9.99
C ARG A 95 13.03 -3.78 9.42
N ARG A 96 12.74 -5.08 9.35
CA ARG A 96 13.68 -6.09 8.83
C ARG A 96 14.04 -5.81 7.37
N PRO A 97 15.28 -6.11 6.94
CA PRO A 97 15.67 -5.99 5.54
C PRO A 97 14.74 -6.78 4.61
N ASP A 98 14.51 -6.26 3.40
CA ASP A 98 13.70 -6.95 2.39
C ASP A 98 14.29 -8.35 2.10
N ARG A 99 13.43 -9.35 1.93
CA ARG A 99 13.81 -10.72 1.60
C ARG A 99 14.46 -10.80 0.21
N PRO A 100 15.34 -11.79 -0.05
CA PRO A 100 15.89 -11.98 -1.39
C PRO A 100 14.80 -12.30 -2.42
N PRO A 101 15.03 -12.01 -3.73
CA PRO A 101 14.09 -12.37 -4.79
C PRO A 101 13.89 -13.88 -4.87
N ALA A 102 12.64 -14.30 -5.08
CA ALA A 102 12.23 -15.70 -4.95
C ALA A 102 12.80 -16.63 -6.04
N LEU A 103 13.07 -16.12 -7.24
CA LEU A 103 13.48 -16.94 -8.40
C LEU A 103 14.98 -16.85 -8.72
N ARG A 104 15.77 -16.12 -7.92
CA ARG A 104 17.17 -15.80 -8.28
C ARG A 104 18.12 -17.00 -8.21
N GLY A 105 17.83 -18.00 -7.39
CA GLY A 105 18.66 -19.20 -7.23
C GLY A 105 18.19 -20.41 -8.03
N GLU A 106 17.22 -20.24 -8.92
CA GLU A 106 16.59 -21.32 -9.69
C GLU A 106 17.00 -21.27 -11.17
N SER A 107 17.82 -20.29 -11.55
CA SER A 107 18.32 -20.05 -12.91
C SER A 107 19.75 -20.53 -13.15
N ASP A 108 20.35 -21.23 -12.18
CA ASP A 108 21.70 -21.80 -12.24
C ASP A 108 21.62 -23.33 -12.42
#